data_AF-B0XYZ9-F1
#
_entry.id   AF-B0XYZ9-F1
#
_cell.length_a   1.000
_cell.length_b   1.000
_cell.length_c   1.000
_cell.angle_alpha   90.00
_cell.angle_beta   90.00
_cell.angle_gamma   90.00
#
_symmetry.space_group_name_H-M   'P 1'
#
loop_
_entity.id
_entity.type
_entity.pdbx_description
1 polymer ?
#
loop_
_entity_poly.entity_id
_entity_poly.type
_entity_poly.pdbx_seq_one_letter_code
_entity_poly.pdbx_strand_id
1 'polypeptide(L)'
;MKKGEAILTVPLKAMLTTRRIPMSFKRKFPKDISIHALLAAFLTLGDKEDLQKYELWRQTWPTRQDFEHSMPLLWPQSLRGPTPFYDDSASEINLLPPSISGAWNTLRKRKNEHDYETSHQNLLAQQEQRLHKAWSSVISVFPDVDWETYSYNWLIVNTRSFYYLMPGQKPPEDRNDAMALLPFADYFNHSDVEVCLVIPSPVQIQQYFPVFRLLF
;
A
#
# COMPACT_ATOMS: atom_id res chain seq x y z
N MET A 1 -16.98 -22.70 -10.11
CA MET A 1 -16.94 -21.46 -10.92
C MET A 1 -16.37 -21.80 -12.27
N LYS A 2 -16.81 -21.13 -13.33
CA LYS A 2 -16.26 -21.30 -14.68
C LYS A 2 -15.27 -20.17 -14.97
N LYS A 3 -14.24 -20.44 -15.77
CA LYS A 3 -13.33 -19.40 -16.29
C LYS A 3 -14.15 -18.29 -16.97
N GLY A 4 -13.85 -17.04 -16.65
CA GLY A 4 -14.52 -15.83 -17.14
C GLY A 4 -15.72 -15.39 -16.28
N GLU A 5 -16.10 -16.14 -15.25
CA GLU A 5 -17.21 -15.79 -14.35
C GLU A 5 -16.77 -14.73 -13.34
N ALA A 6 -17.64 -13.73 -13.09
CA ALA A 6 -17.37 -12.71 -12.09
C ALA A 6 -17.58 -13.28 -10.68
N ILE A 7 -16.51 -13.30 -9.89
CA ILE A 7 -16.50 -13.81 -8.51
C ILE A 7 -16.98 -12.73 -7.55
N LEU A 8 -16.52 -11.50 -7.76
CA LEU A 8 -16.85 -10.36 -6.93
C LEU A 8 -17.00 -9.12 -7.80
N THR A 9 -17.94 -8.28 -7.41
CA THR A 9 -18.31 -7.04 -8.10
C THR A 9 -18.33 -5.93 -7.04
N VAL A 10 -17.33 -5.04 -7.05
CA VAL A 10 -17.18 -3.96 -6.05
C VAL A 10 -17.64 -2.64 -6.66
N PRO A 11 -18.75 -2.05 -6.16
CA PRO A 11 -19.21 -0.75 -6.67
C PRO A 11 -18.20 0.36 -6.37
N LEU A 12 -18.05 1.34 -7.28
CA LEU A 12 -17.20 2.53 -7.05
C LEU A 12 -17.56 3.33 -5.77
N LYS A 13 -18.79 3.18 -5.28
CA LYS A 13 -19.25 3.80 -4.03
C LYS A 13 -18.74 3.13 -2.76
N ALA A 14 -18.39 1.85 -2.85
CA ALA A 14 -17.81 1.10 -1.75
C ALA A 14 -16.29 1.29 -1.66
N MET A 15 -15.62 1.51 -2.80
CA MET A 15 -14.16 1.71 -2.83
C MET A 15 -13.73 2.95 -2.04
N LEU A 16 -12.62 2.84 -1.31
CA LEU A 16 -11.94 3.98 -0.72
C LEU A 16 -10.86 4.49 -1.69
N THR A 17 -11.13 5.65 -2.27
CA THR A 17 -10.26 6.38 -3.19
C THR A 17 -10.07 7.81 -2.70
N THR A 18 -9.13 8.56 -3.27
CA THR A 18 -8.94 9.99 -2.94
C THR A 18 -10.18 10.85 -3.20
N ARG A 19 -11.11 10.42 -4.06
CA ARG A 19 -12.40 11.09 -4.29
C ARG A 19 -13.39 10.91 -3.13
N ARG A 20 -13.24 9.85 -2.33
CA ARG A 20 -14.09 9.58 -1.16
C ARG A 20 -13.65 10.33 0.08
N ILE A 21 -12.44 10.88 0.09
CA ILE A 21 -11.94 11.71 1.18
C ILE A 21 -12.52 13.13 1.01
N PRO A 22 -13.16 13.70 2.06
CA PRO A 22 -13.68 15.06 2.04
C PRO A 22 -12.61 16.08 1.65
N MET A 23 -13.02 17.11 0.90
CA MET A 23 -12.11 18.20 0.52
C MET A 23 -11.61 18.99 1.74
N SER A 24 -12.44 19.10 2.79
CA SER A 24 -12.06 19.70 4.08
C SER A 24 -10.86 18.98 4.72
N PHE A 25 -10.83 17.65 4.63
CA PHE A 25 -9.72 16.83 5.13
C PHE A 25 -8.49 16.93 4.22
N LYS A 26 -8.66 16.74 2.90
CA LYS A 26 -7.54 16.77 1.93
C LYS A 26 -6.78 18.09 1.94
N ARG A 27 -7.48 19.22 2.09
CA ARG A 27 -6.87 20.57 2.07
C ARG A 27 -5.95 20.86 3.26
N LYS A 28 -5.95 20.02 4.29
CA LYS A 28 -5.03 20.14 5.42
C LYS A 28 -3.60 19.72 5.05
N PHE A 29 -3.43 18.93 3.99
CA PHE A 29 -2.15 18.40 3.55
C PHE A 29 -1.58 19.17 2.35
N PRO A 30 -0.26 19.08 2.11
CA PRO A 30 0.37 19.55 0.88
C PRO A 30 -0.27 18.93 -0.38
N LYS A 31 -0.22 19.65 -1.50
CA LYS A 31 -0.83 19.19 -2.77
C LYS A 31 -0.15 17.93 -3.33
N ASP A 32 1.10 17.70 -2.97
CA ASP A 32 1.98 16.62 -3.40
C ASP A 32 2.09 15.49 -2.36
N ILE A 33 1.17 15.44 -1.38
CA ILE A 33 1.07 14.30 -0.46
C ILE A 33 0.85 12.99 -1.24
N SER A 34 1.57 11.94 -0.87
CA SER A 34 1.38 10.64 -1.51
C SER A 34 -0.01 10.09 -1.23
N ILE A 35 -0.58 9.32 -2.16
CA ILE A 35 -1.90 8.72 -1.96
C ILE A 35 -1.90 7.80 -0.74
N HIS A 36 -0.83 7.04 -0.51
CA HIS A 36 -0.69 6.19 0.66
C HIS A 36 -0.79 6.98 1.96
N ALA A 37 -0.05 8.08 2.09
CA ALA A 37 -0.09 8.94 3.26
C ALA A 37 -1.49 9.51 3.48
N LEU A 38 -2.14 9.98 2.41
CA LEU A 38 -3.47 10.57 2.50
C LEU A 38 -4.55 9.55 2.90
N LEU A 39 -4.53 8.35 2.31
CA LEU A 39 -5.47 7.27 2.65
C LEU A 39 -5.28 6.80 4.10
N ALA A 40 -4.03 6.57 4.52
CA ALA A 40 -3.70 6.15 5.87
C ALA A 40 -4.07 7.21 6.92
N ALA A 41 -3.79 8.48 6.63
CA ALA A 41 -4.18 9.59 7.49
C ALA A 41 -5.70 9.69 7.62
N PHE A 42 -6.45 9.54 6.53
CA PHE A 42 -7.91 9.56 6.58
C PHE A 42 -8.48 8.40 7.41
N LEU A 43 -7.94 7.19 7.27
CA LEU A 43 -8.35 6.04 8.10
C LEU A 43 -8.01 6.20 9.59
N THR A 44 -7.02 7.04 9.90
CA THR A 44 -6.55 7.30 11.27
C THR A 44 -7.30 8.46 11.92
N LEU A 45 -7.54 9.54 11.17
CA LEU A 45 -7.92 10.86 11.70
C LEU A 45 -9.20 11.43 11.05
N GLY A 46 -9.84 10.68 10.16
CA GLY A 46 -11.09 11.08 9.52
C GLY A 46 -12.24 11.19 10.52
N ASP A 47 -13.22 12.02 10.19
CA ASP A 47 -14.42 12.17 11.02
C ASP A 47 -15.20 10.86 11.10
N LYS A 48 -15.86 10.62 12.23
CA LYS A 48 -16.55 9.34 12.49
C LYS A 48 -17.64 9.06 11.45
N GLU A 49 -18.36 10.09 11.03
CA GLU A 49 -19.41 10.04 10.03
C GLU A 49 -18.87 9.59 8.66
N ASP A 50 -17.66 10.02 8.31
CA ASP A 50 -17.01 9.65 7.07
C ASP A 50 -16.44 8.22 7.12
N LEU A 51 -16.03 7.75 8.30
CA LEU A 51 -15.44 6.43 8.49
C LEU A 51 -16.46 5.32 8.78
N GLN A 52 -17.65 5.65 9.29
CA GLN A 52 -18.66 4.69 9.75
C GLN A 52 -18.99 3.59 8.72
N LYS A 53 -19.07 3.96 7.44
CA LYS A 53 -19.36 3.02 6.34
C LYS A 53 -18.29 1.95 6.10
N TYR A 54 -17.08 2.16 6.63
CA TYR A 54 -15.96 1.23 6.49
C TYR A 54 -15.80 0.32 7.72
N GLU A 55 -16.49 0.59 8.82
CA GLU A 55 -16.21 -0.03 10.12
C GLU A 55 -16.32 -1.56 10.10
N LEU A 56 -17.37 -2.11 9.46
CA LEU A 56 -17.51 -3.57 9.32
C LEU A 56 -16.40 -4.20 8.47
N TRP A 57 -15.89 -3.48 7.47
CA TRP A 57 -14.76 -3.95 6.67
C TRP A 57 -13.44 -3.85 7.44
N ARG A 58 -13.27 -2.83 8.28
CA ARG A 58 -12.08 -2.69 9.14
C ARG A 58 -11.97 -3.82 10.17
N GLN A 59 -13.09 -4.36 10.63
CA GLN A 59 -13.12 -5.50 11.56
C GLN A 59 -12.59 -6.80 10.94
N THR A 60 -12.41 -6.87 9.62
CA THR A 60 -11.84 -8.05 8.94
C THR A 60 -10.34 -7.89 8.65
N TRP A 61 -9.73 -6.79 9.07
CA TRP A 61 -8.32 -6.53 8.77
C TRP A 61 -7.39 -7.38 9.64
N PRO A 62 -6.17 -7.68 9.14
CA PRO A 62 -5.13 -8.29 9.96
C PRO A 62 -4.85 -7.46 11.20
N THR A 63 -4.44 -8.13 12.26
CA THR A 63 -3.93 -7.48 13.46
C THR A 63 -2.56 -6.86 13.20
N ARG A 64 -2.11 -5.97 14.08
CA ARG A 64 -0.74 -5.46 14.08
C ARG A 64 0.29 -6.60 14.18
N GLN A 65 0.01 -7.59 15.02
CA GLN A 65 0.89 -8.75 15.22
C GLN A 65 1.06 -9.58 13.94
N ASP A 66 0.01 -9.73 13.12
CA ASP A 66 0.11 -10.43 11.83
C ASP A 66 1.15 -9.78 10.91
N PHE A 67 1.24 -8.43 10.92
CA PHE A 67 2.25 -7.70 10.17
C PHE A 67 3.65 -7.86 10.78
N GLU A 68 3.77 -7.79 12.10
CA GLU A 68 5.06 -7.95 12.79
C GLU A 68 5.69 -9.32 12.53
N HIS A 69 4.87 -10.36 12.41
CA HIS A 69 5.34 -11.71 12.09
C HIS A 69 5.71 -11.92 10.62
N SER A 70 5.20 -11.10 9.70
CA SER A 70 5.28 -11.38 8.26
C SER A 70 6.01 -10.33 7.42
N MET A 71 6.15 -9.10 7.92
CA MET A 71 6.71 -7.99 7.16
C MET A 71 8.13 -7.63 7.61
N PRO A 72 9.15 -7.75 6.74
CA PRO A 72 10.52 -7.32 7.03
C PRO A 72 10.63 -5.87 7.52
N LEU A 73 9.68 -5.01 7.18
CA LEU A 73 9.62 -3.63 7.66
C LEU A 73 9.48 -3.52 9.20
N LEU A 74 8.86 -4.51 9.84
CA LEU A 74 8.58 -4.52 11.28
C LEU A 74 9.44 -5.52 12.05
N TRP A 75 10.30 -6.27 11.37
CA TRP A 75 11.17 -7.24 12.03
C TRP A 75 12.25 -6.54 12.88
N PRO A 76 12.72 -7.17 13.97
CA PRO A 76 13.87 -6.69 14.71
C PRO A 76 15.09 -6.46 13.80
N GLN A 77 15.93 -5.45 14.11
CA GLN A 77 17.10 -5.10 13.30
C GLN A 77 18.02 -6.28 13.01
N SER A 78 18.17 -7.19 13.98
CA SER A 78 18.97 -8.42 13.86
C SER A 78 18.52 -9.36 12.74
N LEU A 79 17.30 -9.21 12.23
CA LEU A 79 16.76 -9.99 11.12
C LEU A 79 16.75 -9.20 9.79
N ARG A 80 16.94 -7.88 9.84
CA ARG A 80 16.88 -6.98 8.68
C ARG A 80 18.25 -6.71 8.05
N GLY A 81 19.34 -6.98 8.79
CA GLY A 81 20.69 -6.62 8.37
C GLY A 81 20.94 -5.11 8.43
N PRO A 82 22.08 -4.63 7.90
CA PRO A 82 22.40 -3.19 7.90
C PRO A 82 21.44 -2.42 6.98
N THR A 83 20.87 -1.34 7.50
CA THR A 83 19.97 -0.43 6.77
C THR A 83 20.47 1.00 6.92
N PRO A 84 20.37 1.87 5.89
CA PRO A 84 20.86 3.26 5.98
C PRO A 84 20.13 4.13 7.03
N PHE A 85 19.03 3.64 7.61
CA PHE A 85 18.21 4.36 8.59
C PHE A 85 18.39 3.90 10.06
N TYR A 86 19.08 2.79 10.32
CA TYR A 86 19.27 2.24 11.67
C TYR A 86 20.72 1.75 11.88
N ASP A 87 21.26 2.05 13.06
CA ASP A 87 22.70 2.02 13.42
C ASP A 87 23.40 0.66 13.23
N ASP A 88 24.69 0.73 12.93
CA ASP A 88 25.58 -0.22 12.23
C ASP A 88 26.06 -1.41 13.09
N SER A 89 25.34 -1.75 14.16
CA SER A 89 25.79 -2.77 15.14
C SER A 89 25.04 -4.11 15.06
N ALA A 90 24.20 -4.31 14.04
CA ALA A 90 23.29 -5.46 13.97
C ALA A 90 23.63 -6.43 12.81
N SER A 91 24.23 -7.56 13.20
CA SER A 91 24.43 -8.81 12.45
C SER A 91 25.22 -8.73 11.14
N GLU A 92 26.39 -9.39 11.11
CA GLU A 92 27.17 -9.67 9.89
C GLU A 92 26.41 -10.50 8.84
N ILE A 93 25.28 -11.11 9.23
CA ILE A 93 24.48 -12.01 8.40
C ILE A 93 23.19 -11.30 7.99
N ASN A 94 23.10 -10.92 6.72
CA ASN A 94 21.86 -10.44 6.14
C ASN A 94 21.00 -11.64 5.73
N LEU A 95 19.87 -11.85 6.41
CA LEU A 95 18.94 -12.96 6.12
C LEU A 95 17.99 -12.63 4.96
N LEU A 96 17.91 -11.36 4.55
CA LEU A 96 17.00 -10.92 3.51
C LEU A 96 17.60 -11.18 2.11
N PRO A 97 16.77 -11.60 1.13
CA PRO A 97 17.18 -11.72 -0.25
C PRO A 97 17.76 -10.42 -0.82
N PRO A 98 18.66 -10.48 -1.82
CA PRO A 98 19.28 -9.29 -2.41
C PRO A 98 18.29 -8.26 -2.96
N SER A 99 17.12 -8.67 -3.44
CA SER A 99 16.07 -7.74 -3.87
C SER A 99 15.54 -6.88 -2.71
N ILE A 100 15.48 -7.42 -1.51
CA ILE A 100 14.97 -6.73 -0.33
C ILE A 100 16.08 -5.89 0.32
N SER A 101 17.26 -6.47 0.54
CA SER A 101 18.37 -5.82 1.23
C SER A 101 19.27 -4.98 0.34
N GLY A 102 19.31 -5.25 -0.96
CA GLY A 102 20.32 -4.72 -1.89
C GLY A 102 21.72 -5.34 -1.74
N ALA A 103 21.91 -6.21 -0.75
CA ALA A 103 23.17 -6.89 -0.48
C ALA A 103 23.18 -8.28 -1.15
N TRP A 104 24.22 -8.55 -1.94
CA TRP A 104 24.46 -9.88 -2.48
C TRP A 104 25.24 -10.69 -1.45
N ASN A 105 24.53 -11.48 -0.64
CA ASN A 105 25.14 -12.25 0.46
C ASN A 105 26.06 -13.39 -0.01
N THR A 106 26.10 -13.67 -1.32
CA THR A 106 26.83 -14.80 -1.92
C THR A 106 27.81 -14.40 -3.05
N LEU A 107 27.74 -13.16 -3.56
CA LEU A 107 28.54 -12.73 -4.71
C LEU A 107 29.19 -11.37 -4.44
N ARG A 108 30.52 -11.31 -4.53
CA ARG A 108 31.27 -10.06 -4.39
C ARG A 108 30.96 -9.16 -5.59
N LYS A 109 30.19 -8.09 -5.36
CA LYS A 109 29.75 -7.15 -6.41
C LYS A 109 30.97 -6.58 -7.14
N ARG A 110 31.08 -6.81 -8.45
CA ARG A 110 31.96 -6.00 -9.31
C ARG A 110 31.35 -4.61 -9.42
N LYS A 111 32.17 -3.57 -9.39
CA LYS A 111 31.73 -2.19 -9.62
C LYS A 111 31.26 -2.12 -11.07
N ASN A 112 29.94 -2.07 -11.29
CA ASN A 112 29.39 -1.91 -12.63
C ASN A 112 29.73 -0.50 -13.13
N GLU A 113 30.15 -0.39 -14.39
CA GLU A 113 30.47 0.88 -15.06
C GLU A 113 29.22 1.72 -15.38
N HIS A 114 28.03 1.14 -15.23
CA HIS A 114 26.75 1.76 -15.58
C HIS A 114 25.78 1.70 -14.40
N ASP A 115 25.17 2.85 -14.09
CA ASP A 115 24.06 2.93 -13.16
C ASP A 115 22.81 2.35 -13.83
N TYR A 116 22.37 1.20 -13.34
CA TYR A 116 21.07 0.64 -13.69
C TYR A 116 20.03 1.13 -12.68
N GLU A 117 18.85 1.49 -13.17
CA GLU A 117 17.70 1.78 -12.33
C GLU A 117 17.31 0.51 -11.56
N THR A 118 17.40 0.55 -10.23
CA THR A 118 17.22 -0.64 -9.39
C THR A 118 15.83 -0.68 -8.75
N SER A 119 14.78 -0.60 -9.57
CA SER A 119 13.38 -0.63 -9.13
C SER A 119 13.01 -1.84 -8.26
N HIS A 120 13.79 -2.93 -8.34
CA HIS A 120 13.59 -4.19 -7.62
C HIS A 120 14.74 -4.55 -6.67
N GLN A 121 15.52 -3.56 -6.21
CA GLN A 121 16.53 -3.75 -5.17
C GLN A 121 16.29 -2.77 -4.03
N ASN A 122 16.88 -3.04 -2.85
CA ASN A 122 16.74 -2.18 -1.67
C ASN A 122 15.27 -1.94 -1.28
N LEU A 123 14.38 -2.91 -1.55
CA LEU A 123 12.95 -2.73 -1.35
C LEU A 123 12.62 -2.37 0.10
N LEU A 124 13.35 -2.91 1.09
CA LEU A 124 13.15 -2.56 2.49
C LEU A 124 13.43 -1.07 2.75
N ALA A 125 14.61 -0.59 2.35
CA ALA A 125 14.98 0.81 2.54
C ALA A 125 14.02 1.78 1.83
N GLN A 126 13.53 1.40 0.64
CA GLN A 126 12.52 2.19 -0.07
C GLN A 126 11.19 2.24 0.69
N GLN A 127 10.74 1.14 1.28
CA GLN A 127 9.51 1.08 2.08
C GLN A 127 9.65 1.88 3.38
N GLU A 128 10.80 1.79 4.06
CA GLU A 128 11.13 2.61 5.24
C GLU A 128 11.07 4.10 4.92
N GLN A 129 11.73 4.52 3.83
CA GLN A 129 11.73 5.91 3.39
C GLN A 129 10.30 6.40 3.06
N ARG A 130 9.47 5.57 2.44
CA ARG A 130 8.07 5.90 2.13
C ARG A 130 7.23 6.08 3.38
N LEU A 131 7.33 5.16 4.34
CA LEU A 131 6.63 5.28 5.61
C LEU A 131 7.09 6.53 6.37
N HIS A 132 8.39 6.80 6.43
CA HIS A 132 8.95 7.98 7.10
C HIS A 132 8.48 9.29 6.44
N LYS A 133 8.51 9.38 5.10
CA LYS A 133 8.01 10.56 4.37
C LYS A 133 6.52 10.75 4.61
N ALA A 134 5.74 9.67 4.53
CA ALA A 134 4.31 9.70 4.78
C ALA A 134 4.00 10.18 6.21
N TRP A 135 4.69 9.64 7.20
CA TRP A 135 4.59 10.06 8.59
C TRP A 135 4.92 11.55 8.78
N SER A 136 6.03 12.01 8.20
CA SER A 136 6.44 13.42 8.27
C SER A 136 5.36 14.37 7.71
N SER A 137 4.69 13.97 6.63
CA SER A 137 3.56 14.74 6.07
C SER A 137 2.34 14.75 6.98
N VAL A 138 2.13 13.72 7.80
CA VAL A 138 0.94 13.59 8.65
C VAL A 138 1.14 14.26 10.01
N ILE A 139 2.26 14.02 10.67
CA ILE A 139 2.61 14.61 11.97
C ILE A 139 2.73 16.14 11.91
N SER A 140 3.11 16.70 10.74
CA SER A 140 3.16 18.16 10.54
C SER A 140 1.78 18.82 10.51
N VAL A 141 0.72 18.07 10.21
CA VAL A 141 -0.67 18.54 10.17
C VAL A 141 -1.42 18.19 11.44
N PHE A 142 -1.13 17.01 12.02
CA PHE A 142 -1.75 16.48 13.22
C PHE A 142 -0.66 16.05 14.22
N PRO A 143 -0.12 16.98 15.03
CA PRO A 143 1.01 16.70 15.93
C PRO A 143 0.74 15.64 17.00
N ASP A 144 -0.54 15.47 17.39
CA ASP A 144 -0.96 14.55 18.44
C ASP A 144 -1.35 13.15 17.90
N VAL A 145 -1.12 12.88 16.61
CA VAL A 145 -1.44 11.57 16.03
C VAL A 145 -0.59 10.48 16.66
N ASP A 146 -1.25 9.40 17.07
CA ASP A 146 -0.58 8.23 17.59
C ASP A 146 0.15 7.47 16.48
N TRP A 147 1.45 7.21 16.69
CA TRP A 147 2.30 6.51 15.74
C TRP A 147 1.80 5.09 15.48
N GLU A 148 1.40 4.36 16.51
CA GLU A 148 1.00 2.95 16.38
C GLU A 148 -0.26 2.80 15.52
N THR A 149 -1.25 3.65 15.76
CA THR A 149 -2.50 3.70 14.98
C THR A 149 -2.25 4.12 13.54
N TYR A 150 -1.44 5.17 13.32
CA TYR A 150 -1.14 5.63 11.96
C TYR A 150 -0.36 4.59 11.17
N SER A 151 0.73 4.07 11.74
CA SER A 151 1.57 3.07 11.09
C SER A 151 0.79 1.81 10.77
N TYR A 152 -0.11 1.36 11.66
CA TYR A 152 -1.04 0.27 11.37
C TYR A 152 -1.91 0.54 10.13
N ASN A 153 -2.58 1.69 10.05
CA ASN A 153 -3.40 2.03 8.89
C ASN A 153 -2.56 2.20 7.61
N TRP A 154 -1.31 2.66 7.73
CA TRP A 154 -0.38 2.71 6.60
C TRP A 154 -0.04 1.31 6.08
N LEU A 155 0.22 0.35 6.97
CA LEU A 155 0.49 -1.06 6.59
C LEU A 155 -0.71 -1.68 5.88
N ILE A 156 -1.93 -1.38 6.34
CA ILE A 156 -3.17 -1.79 5.67
C ILE A 156 -3.21 -1.24 4.24
N VAL A 157 -3.01 0.07 4.05
CA VAL A 157 -3.01 0.68 2.71
C VAL A 157 -1.92 0.08 1.83
N ASN A 158 -0.72 -0.14 2.37
CA ASN A 158 0.43 -0.64 1.63
C ASN A 158 0.27 -2.10 1.17
N THR A 159 -0.49 -2.91 1.91
CA THR A 159 -0.64 -4.35 1.63
C THR A 159 -1.95 -4.73 0.96
N ARG A 160 -3.00 -3.90 1.09
CA ARG A 160 -4.37 -4.22 0.64
C ARG A 160 -4.89 -3.29 -0.46
N SER A 161 -4.06 -2.37 -0.96
CA SER A 161 -4.45 -1.51 -2.06
C SER A 161 -4.26 -2.18 -3.42
N PHE A 162 -5.09 -1.75 -4.37
CA PHE A 162 -5.03 -2.16 -5.77
C PHE A 162 -4.66 -0.95 -6.61
N TYR A 163 -3.87 -1.20 -7.66
CA TYR A 163 -3.61 -0.18 -8.66
C TYR A 163 -4.92 0.28 -9.30
N TYR A 164 -5.15 1.59 -9.28
CA TYR A 164 -6.41 2.19 -9.70
C TYR A 164 -6.19 3.54 -10.37
N LEU A 165 -6.76 3.67 -11.58
CA LEU A 165 -6.93 4.93 -12.29
C LEU A 165 -8.39 5.08 -12.71
N MET A 166 -8.93 6.29 -12.64
CA MET A 166 -10.21 6.57 -13.29
C MET A 166 -10.04 6.54 -14.82
N PRO A 167 -11.12 6.22 -15.56
CA PRO A 167 -11.13 6.40 -17.02
C PRO A 167 -10.66 7.81 -17.40
N GLY A 168 -9.66 7.88 -18.29
CA GLY A 168 -9.07 9.13 -18.78
C GLY A 168 -7.97 9.75 -17.91
N GLN A 169 -7.65 9.19 -16.73
CA GLN A 169 -6.47 9.63 -15.98
C GLN A 169 -5.20 9.05 -16.59
N LYS A 170 -4.16 9.89 -16.69
CA LYS A 170 -2.81 9.44 -17.02
C LYS A 170 -2.19 8.76 -15.79
N PRO A 171 -1.41 7.69 -15.95
CA PRO A 171 -0.61 7.13 -14.87
C PRO A 171 0.29 8.21 -14.24
N PRO A 172 0.39 8.27 -12.92
CA PRO A 172 1.38 9.11 -12.24
C PRO A 172 2.80 8.60 -12.51
N GLU A 173 3.78 9.43 -12.20
CA GLU A 173 5.20 9.06 -12.22
C GLU A 173 5.50 7.94 -11.21
N ASP A 174 5.04 8.09 -9.96
CA ASP A 174 5.06 7.00 -8.98
C ASP A 174 3.75 6.21 -9.06
N ARG A 175 3.84 4.93 -9.46
CA ARG A 175 2.71 3.98 -9.50
C ARG A 175 1.97 3.89 -8.15
N ASN A 176 2.64 4.15 -7.03
CA ASN A 176 2.06 4.13 -5.69
C ASN A 176 1.13 5.31 -5.40
N ASP A 177 1.10 6.29 -6.30
CA ASP A 177 0.12 7.37 -6.35
C ASP A 177 -1.06 7.07 -7.30
N ALA A 178 -1.27 5.80 -7.63
CA ALA A 178 -2.44 5.31 -8.34
C ALA A 178 -3.00 4.09 -7.60
N MET A 179 -3.44 4.29 -6.36
CA MET A 179 -3.91 3.23 -5.48
C MET A 179 -5.32 3.49 -4.93
N ALA A 180 -6.06 2.41 -4.71
CA ALA A 180 -7.36 2.41 -4.05
C ALA A 180 -7.54 1.17 -3.18
N LEU A 181 -8.33 1.29 -2.12
CA LEU A 181 -8.76 0.15 -1.33
C LEU A 181 -10.15 -0.30 -1.79
N LEU A 182 -10.28 -1.61 -2.05
CA LEU A 182 -11.48 -2.23 -2.57
C LEU A 182 -12.00 -3.22 -1.52
N PRO A 183 -12.97 -2.82 -0.68
CA PRO A 183 -13.55 -3.73 0.31
C PRO A 183 -14.00 -5.04 -0.34
N PHE A 184 -13.80 -6.15 0.38
CA PHE A 184 -14.06 -7.54 -0.04
C PHE A 184 -13.08 -8.10 -1.07
N ALA A 185 -12.55 -7.28 -1.99
CA ALA A 185 -11.56 -7.74 -2.97
C ALA A 185 -10.20 -8.01 -2.30
N ASP A 186 -9.90 -7.31 -1.22
CA ASP A 186 -8.67 -7.48 -0.44
C ASP A 186 -8.66 -8.77 0.42
N TYR A 187 -9.73 -9.57 0.41
CA TYR A 187 -9.77 -10.87 1.11
C TYR A 187 -9.13 -11.98 0.29
N PHE A 188 -8.99 -11.79 -1.02
CA PHE A 188 -8.40 -12.79 -1.90
C PHE A 188 -6.89 -12.80 -1.73
N ASN A 189 -6.36 -13.98 -1.41
CA ASN A 189 -4.92 -14.18 -1.36
C ASN A 189 -4.33 -14.25 -2.77
N HIS A 190 -3.04 -13.91 -2.87
CA HIS A 190 -2.28 -14.09 -4.08
C HIS A 190 -1.90 -15.57 -4.27
N SER A 191 -1.94 -16.04 -5.52
CA SER A 191 -1.48 -17.34 -5.95
C SER A 191 -0.61 -17.14 -7.19
N ASP A 192 0.48 -17.88 -7.29
CA ASP A 192 1.38 -17.91 -8.45
C ASP A 192 0.72 -18.54 -9.69
N VAL A 193 -0.30 -19.36 -9.46
CA VAL A 193 -1.27 -19.78 -10.48
C VAL A 193 -2.33 -18.68 -10.61
N GLU A 194 -2.53 -18.15 -11.82
CA GLU A 194 -3.61 -17.20 -12.11
C GLU A 194 -4.98 -17.88 -11.91
N VAL A 195 -5.58 -17.67 -10.76
CA VAL A 195 -6.92 -18.16 -10.43
C VAL A 195 -7.95 -17.03 -10.49
N CYS A 196 -7.53 -15.76 -10.33
CA CYS A 196 -8.42 -14.61 -10.35
C CYS A 196 -7.75 -13.33 -10.89
N LEU A 197 -8.41 -12.59 -11.78
CA LEU A 197 -7.96 -11.29 -12.33
C LEU A 197 -8.88 -10.14 -11.92
N VAL A 198 -8.31 -9.01 -11.52
CA VAL A 198 -9.07 -7.78 -11.24
C VAL A 198 -9.18 -6.96 -12.53
N ILE A 199 -10.39 -6.76 -13.04
CA ILE A 199 -10.67 -6.02 -14.26
C ILE A 199 -11.60 -4.84 -13.97
N PRO A 200 -11.22 -3.59 -14.32
CA PRO A 200 -12.15 -2.47 -14.35
C PRO A 200 -13.17 -2.71 -15.48
N SER A 201 -14.46 -2.75 -15.17
CA SER A 201 -15.49 -3.07 -16.17
C SER A 201 -15.66 -1.93 -17.20
N PRO A 202 -15.61 -2.21 -18.52
CA PRO A 202 -15.88 -1.22 -19.57
C PRO A 202 -17.35 -1.22 -20.07
N VAL A 203 -18.35 -1.66 -19.30
CA VAL A 203 -19.70 -1.86 -19.85
C VAL A 203 -20.45 -0.55 -20.10
N GLN A 204 -20.38 -0.08 -21.36
CA GLN A 204 -21.45 0.65 -22.06
C GLN A 204 -22.66 -0.27 -22.26
N ILE A 205 -23.52 -0.39 -21.26
CA ILE A 205 -24.93 -0.77 -21.44
C ILE A 205 -25.73 0.23 -20.64
N GLN A 206 -26.78 0.77 -21.26
CA GLN A 206 -27.67 1.80 -20.72
C GLN A 206 -28.00 1.59 -19.24
N GLN A 207 -27.85 2.68 -18.48
CA GLN A 207 -28.27 2.90 -17.09
C GLN A 207 -27.38 2.34 -15.95
N TYR A 208 -26.58 3.29 -15.42
CA TYR A 208 -26.16 3.46 -14.02
C TYR A 208 -25.02 2.57 -13.43
N PHE A 209 -23.85 3.24 -13.28
CA PHE A 209 -22.69 3.01 -12.38
C PHE A 209 -21.54 2.07 -12.85
N PRO A 210 -20.27 2.53 -12.87
CA PRO A 210 -19.10 1.68 -13.12
C PRO A 210 -18.83 0.74 -11.94
N VAL A 211 -18.27 -0.44 -12.22
CA VAL A 211 -18.04 -1.51 -11.24
C VAL A 211 -16.67 -2.20 -11.45
N PHE A 212 -15.99 -2.58 -10.36
CA PHE A 212 -14.80 -3.43 -10.39
C PHE A 212 -15.19 -4.90 -10.37
N ARG A 213 -14.59 -5.74 -11.23
CA ARG A 213 -14.83 -7.20 -11.24
C ARG A 213 -13.56 -7.96 -10.93
N LEU A 214 -13.67 -8.96 -10.07
CA LEU A 214 -12.69 -10.06 -9.95
C LEU A 214 -13.22 -11.23 -10.81
N LEU A 215 -12.47 -11.70 -11.80
CA LEU A 215 -12.85 -12.81 -12.71
C LEU A 215 -12.02 -14.06 -12.41
N PHE A 216 -12.61 -15.26 -12.53
CA PHE A 216 -11.90 -16.56 -12.49
C PHE A 216 -11.26 -16.93 -13.84
#